data_AF-A0A6C0E573-F1
#
_entry.id   AF-A0A6C0E573-F1
#
_cell.length_a   1.000
_cell.length_b   1.000
_cell.length_c   1.000
_cell.angle_alpha   90.00
_cell.angle_beta   90.00
_cell.angle_gamma   90.00
#
_symmetry.space_group_name_H-M   'P 1'
#
loop_
_entity.id
_entity.type
_entity.pdbx_description
1 polymer ?
#
loop_
_entity_poly.entity_id
_entity_poly.type
_entity_poly.pdbx_seq_one_letter_code
_entity_poly.pdbx_strand_id
1 'polypeptide(L)'
;MSVALDLFIQDFVQTNIVMNTHYDWDSLVNRRYLPSGPRVYEFVSGTADTKHLATAQVIELPDGDWYRIQLTHPVPTEEHAFNCLRMMQTNTHTGLTAEQVDGHILVKLLTRHRGLINIVFDIRPTGLTNPFLV
;
A
#
# COMPACT_ATOMS: atom_id res chain seq x y z
N MET A 1 11.34 4.85 18.82
CA MET A 1 9.99 5.31 18.42
C MET A 1 10.01 5.37 16.91
N SER A 2 9.48 4.36 16.24
CA SER A 2 9.71 4.18 14.80
C SER A 2 8.40 3.81 14.10
N VAL A 3 8.09 4.58 13.03
CA VAL A 3 6.77 4.76 12.41
C VAL A 3 6.89 4.81 10.87
N ALA A 4 7.98 4.31 10.28
CA ALA A 4 8.35 4.74 8.92
C ALA A 4 7.47 4.15 7.79
N LEU A 5 7.18 2.85 7.76
CA LEU A 5 6.39 2.23 6.67
C LEU A 5 4.91 2.61 6.74
N ASP A 6 4.39 2.72 7.95
CA ASP A 6 2.99 3.07 8.19
C ASP A 6 2.74 4.53 7.84
N LEU A 7 3.67 5.44 8.21
CA LEU A 7 3.66 6.81 7.69
C LEU A 7 3.84 6.84 6.18
N PHE A 8 4.69 6.01 5.59
CA PHE A 8 4.91 6.02 4.14
C PHE A 8 3.67 5.60 3.35
N ILE A 9 2.94 4.58 3.81
CA ILE A 9 1.66 4.17 3.22
C ILE A 9 0.57 5.19 3.54
N GLN A 10 0.55 5.75 4.75
CA GLN A 10 -0.38 6.82 5.12
C GLN A 10 -0.17 8.06 4.24
N ASP A 11 1.07 8.48 4.04
CA ASP A 11 1.48 9.60 3.19
C ASP A 11 1.09 9.35 1.74
N PHE A 12 1.26 8.12 1.25
CA PHE A 12 0.74 7.71 -0.06
C PHE A 12 -0.79 7.88 -0.12
N VAL A 13 -1.54 7.34 0.84
CA VAL A 13 -3.01 7.45 0.83
C VAL A 13 -3.45 8.91 0.95
N GLN A 14 -2.86 9.68 1.88
CA GLN A 14 -3.20 11.08 2.14
C GLN A 14 -2.84 12.00 0.97
N THR A 15 -1.66 11.82 0.36
CA THR A 15 -1.27 12.65 -0.79
C THR A 15 -2.17 12.37 -2.00
N ASN A 16 -2.60 11.12 -2.18
CA ASN A 16 -3.50 10.76 -3.27
C ASN A 16 -4.96 11.19 -3.04
N ILE A 17 -5.37 11.41 -1.78
CA ILE A 17 -6.61 12.12 -1.45
C ILE A 17 -6.54 13.58 -1.92
N VAL A 18 -5.39 14.24 -1.76
CA VAL A 18 -5.18 15.64 -2.15
C VAL A 18 -5.06 15.82 -3.68
N MET A 19 -4.55 14.81 -4.39
CA MET A 19 -4.35 14.85 -5.85
C MET A 19 -5.61 14.53 -6.67
N ASN A 20 -6.79 14.50 -6.04
CA ASN A 20 -8.12 14.37 -6.68
C ASN A 20 -8.27 13.12 -7.58
N THR A 21 -7.47 12.09 -7.32
CA THR A 21 -7.50 10.81 -8.06
C THR A 21 -8.29 9.74 -7.33
N HIS A 22 -8.41 9.85 -5.99
CA HIS A 22 -9.25 9.07 -5.09
C HIS A 22 -9.66 9.96 -3.90
N TYR A 23 -10.87 9.83 -3.35
CA TYR A 23 -11.34 10.72 -2.26
C TYR A 23 -11.05 10.19 -0.86
N ASP A 24 -10.85 8.88 -0.74
CA ASP A 24 -10.57 8.15 0.50
C ASP A 24 -10.01 6.75 0.20
N TRP A 25 -9.66 6.01 1.26
CA TRP A 25 -9.22 4.62 1.16
C TRP A 25 -10.27 3.72 0.48
N ASP A 26 -11.54 3.89 0.83
CA ASP A 26 -12.62 3.09 0.27
C ASP A 26 -12.70 3.24 -1.26
N SER A 27 -12.47 4.45 -1.77
CA SER A 27 -12.38 4.73 -3.21
C SER A 27 -11.18 4.07 -3.86
N LEU A 28 -10.01 4.09 -3.20
CA LEU A 28 -8.80 3.45 -3.70
C LEU A 28 -8.96 1.93 -3.84
N VAL A 29 -9.76 1.31 -2.97
CA VAL A 29 -9.95 -0.15 -2.93
C VAL A 29 -11.23 -0.60 -3.64
N ASN A 30 -12.05 0.32 -4.13
CA ASN A 30 -13.30 0.02 -4.81
C ASN A 30 -13.09 -0.12 -6.31
N ARG A 31 -13.42 -1.31 -6.81
CA ARG A 31 -13.21 -1.72 -8.20
C ARG A 31 -13.80 -0.76 -9.23
N ARG A 32 -14.89 -0.05 -8.89
CA ARG A 32 -15.55 0.91 -9.78
C ARG A 32 -14.69 2.14 -10.08
N TYR A 33 -13.83 2.54 -9.15
CA TYR A 33 -13.02 3.75 -9.26
C TYR A 33 -11.59 3.47 -9.70
N LEU A 34 -11.24 2.18 -9.86
CA LEU A 34 -9.91 1.80 -10.30
C LEU A 34 -9.70 2.13 -11.78
N PRO A 35 -8.50 2.61 -12.14
CA PRO A 35 -8.14 2.81 -13.54
C PRO A 35 -8.06 1.48 -14.29
N SER A 36 -8.35 1.54 -15.59
CA SER A 36 -8.22 0.40 -16.51
C SER A 36 -6.78 0.04 -16.88
N GLY A 37 -5.78 0.80 -16.41
CA GLY A 37 -4.38 0.60 -16.75
C GLY A 37 -3.42 1.13 -15.68
N PRO A 38 -2.11 0.99 -15.89
CA PRO A 38 -1.10 1.42 -14.94
C PRO A 38 -1.20 2.91 -14.66
N ARG A 39 -1.09 3.28 -13.38
CA ARG A 39 -0.98 4.66 -12.92
C ARG A 39 0.31 4.87 -12.16
N VAL A 40 0.82 6.09 -12.27
CA VAL A 40 1.92 6.59 -11.45
C VAL A 40 1.34 7.56 -10.45
N TYR A 41 1.73 7.39 -9.20
CA TYR A 41 1.36 8.22 -8.07
C TYR A 41 2.61 8.93 -7.56
N GLU A 42 2.53 10.24 -7.41
CA GLU A 42 3.52 11.04 -6.71
C GLU A 42 3.00 11.30 -5.28
N PHE A 43 3.83 11.07 -4.28
CA PHE A 43 3.50 11.36 -2.90
C PHE A 43 4.72 11.87 -2.14
N VAL A 44 4.49 12.64 -1.08
CA VAL A 44 5.57 13.18 -0.24
C VAL A 44 5.63 12.35 1.02
N SER A 45 6.81 11.85 1.37
CA SER A 45 6.99 11.10 2.63
C SER A 45 8.36 11.36 3.25
N GLY A 46 8.38 11.48 4.57
CA GLY A 46 9.57 11.85 5.35
C GLY A 46 9.70 13.37 5.53
N THR A 47 10.91 13.91 5.32
CA THR A 47 11.12 15.37 5.38
C THR A 47 10.35 16.06 4.25
N ALA A 48 9.79 17.24 4.55
CA ALA A 48 8.70 17.90 3.83
C ALA A 48 8.84 18.09 2.29
N ASP A 49 10.01 17.83 1.71
CA ASP A 49 10.29 18.03 0.28
C ASP A 49 10.72 16.76 -0.47
N THR A 50 10.73 15.58 0.17
CA THR A 50 11.10 14.34 -0.52
C THR A 50 9.91 13.74 -1.23
N LYS A 51 9.86 13.92 -2.56
CA LYS A 51 8.87 13.30 -3.44
C LYS A 51 9.26 11.87 -3.79
N HIS A 52 8.30 10.97 -3.70
CA HIS A 52 8.42 9.57 -4.05
C HIS A 52 7.42 9.21 -5.15
N LEU A 53 7.75 8.17 -5.90
CA LEU A 53 6.86 7.60 -6.91
C LEU A 53 6.41 6.19 -6.50
N ALA A 54 5.14 5.90 -6.75
CA ALA A 54 4.59 4.56 -6.73
C ALA A 54 3.90 4.29 -8.07
N THR A 55 3.93 3.05 -8.52
CA THR A 55 3.10 2.61 -9.65
C THR A 55 1.99 1.74 -9.11
N ALA A 56 0.80 1.79 -9.71
CA ALA A 56 -0.24 0.84 -9.39
C ALA A 56 -1.02 0.39 -10.60
N GLN A 57 -1.52 -0.83 -10.55
CA GLN A 57 -2.33 -1.42 -11.60
C GLN A 57 -3.18 -2.55 -11.03
N VAL A 58 -4.31 -2.80 -11.68
CA VAL A 58 -5.06 -4.04 -11.48
C VAL A 58 -4.33 -5.16 -12.19
N ILE A 59 -4.10 -6.26 -11.48
CA ILE A 59 -3.56 -7.50 -11.99
C ILE A 59 -4.64 -8.56 -11.83
N GLU A 60 -5.00 -9.17 -12.95
CA GLU A 60 -5.94 -10.28 -12.97
C GLU A 60 -5.20 -11.58 -12.64
N LEU A 61 -5.55 -12.21 -11.53
CA LEU A 61 -5.00 -13.50 -11.13
C LEU A 61 -6.10 -14.57 -11.09
N PRO A 62 -5.75 -15.86 -11.23
CA PRO A 62 -6.74 -16.95 -11.20
C PRO A 62 -7.55 -17.03 -9.90
N ASP A 63 -7.01 -16.54 -8.79
CA ASP A 63 -7.62 -16.51 -7.46
C ASP A 63 -8.36 -15.20 -7.14
N GLY A 64 -8.36 -14.26 -8.08
CA GLY A 64 -9.07 -12.98 -7.97
C GLY A 64 -8.21 -11.81 -8.44
N ASP A 65 -8.84 -10.67 -8.68
CA ASP A 65 -8.11 -9.49 -9.11
C ASP A 65 -7.46 -8.78 -7.93
N TRP A 66 -6.26 -8.28 -8.17
CA TRP A 66 -5.45 -7.57 -7.18
C TRP A 66 -5.11 -6.18 -7.67
N TYR A 67 -5.28 -5.18 -6.82
CA TYR A 67 -4.70 -3.88 -7.04
C TYR A 67 -3.29 -3.86 -6.44
N ARG A 68 -2.29 -3.98 -7.32
CA ARG A 68 -0.88 -3.95 -6.93
C ARG A 68 -0.41 -2.51 -6.92
N ILE A 69 0.15 -2.09 -5.79
CA ILE A 69 0.82 -0.79 -5.61
C ILE A 69 2.29 -1.09 -5.34
N GLN A 70 3.16 -0.73 -6.29
CA GLN A 70 4.59 -0.90 -6.17
C GLN A 70 5.25 0.40 -5.75
N LEU A 71 5.89 0.37 -4.59
CA LEU A 71 6.67 1.48 -4.06
C LEU A 71 8.07 1.41 -4.69
N THR A 72 8.42 2.41 -5.49
CA THR A 72 9.66 2.37 -6.28
C THR A 72 10.92 2.71 -5.48
N HIS A 73 10.74 3.22 -4.25
CA HIS A 73 11.81 3.71 -3.39
C HIS A 73 12.03 2.80 -2.17
N PRO A 74 13.26 2.69 -1.68
CA PRO A 74 13.54 1.91 -0.48
C PRO A 74 12.92 2.56 0.76
N VAL A 75 12.32 1.75 1.63
CA VAL A 75 11.75 2.25 2.90
C VAL A 75 12.88 2.44 3.92
N PRO A 76 12.93 3.58 4.65
CA PRO A 76 13.96 3.83 5.66
C PRO A 76 14.05 2.72 6.72
N THR A 77 15.25 2.45 7.21
CA THR A 77 15.66 1.31 8.07
C THR A 77 15.12 1.31 9.52
N GLU A 78 14.02 2.00 9.82
CA GLU A 78 13.51 2.11 11.19
C GLU A 78 12.24 1.27 11.40
N GLU A 79 12.20 0.48 12.49
CA GLU A 79 11.12 -0.45 12.87
C GLU A 79 9.71 0.11 12.61
N HIS A 80 8.82 -0.70 12.05
CA HIS A 80 7.56 -0.20 11.51
C HIS A 80 6.33 -0.60 12.34
N ALA A 81 5.57 0.37 12.86
CA ALA A 81 4.29 0.11 13.52
C ALA A 81 3.13 0.17 12.51
N PHE A 82 2.48 -0.95 12.18
CA PHE A 82 1.42 -1.08 11.16
C PHE A 82 0.02 -0.52 11.55
N ASN A 83 -0.07 0.62 12.22
CA ASN A 83 -1.35 1.10 12.78
C ASN A 83 -2.34 1.55 11.70
N CYS A 84 -1.88 2.27 10.69
CA CYS A 84 -2.68 2.74 9.56
C CYS A 84 -3.17 1.56 8.71
N LEU A 85 -2.29 0.60 8.38
CA LEU A 85 -2.70 -0.61 7.66
C LEU A 85 -3.70 -1.47 8.44
N ARG A 86 -3.58 -1.54 9.77
CA ARG A 86 -4.57 -2.23 10.62
C ARG A 86 -5.91 -1.49 10.68
N MET A 87 -5.91 -0.16 10.75
CA MET A 87 -7.14 0.63 10.64
C MET A 87 -7.79 0.43 9.27
N MET A 88 -7.01 0.49 8.19
CA MET A 88 -7.46 0.26 6.82
C MET A 88 -8.05 -1.15 6.65
N GLN A 89 -7.37 -2.18 7.18
CA GLN A 89 -7.89 -3.54 7.20
C GLN A 89 -9.26 -3.56 7.87
N THR A 90 -9.36 -3.08 9.11
CA THR A 90 -10.61 -3.14 9.89
C THR A 90 -11.81 -2.53 9.15
N ASN A 91 -11.58 -1.53 8.29
CA ASN A 91 -12.63 -0.86 7.54
C ASN A 91 -13.03 -1.59 6.24
N THR A 92 -12.09 -2.17 5.50
CA THR A 92 -12.36 -2.62 4.11
C THR A 92 -11.92 -4.05 3.77
N HIS A 93 -11.09 -4.67 4.61
CA HIS A 93 -10.50 -5.97 4.33
C HIS A 93 -10.63 -6.92 5.53
N THR A 94 -10.78 -8.20 5.24
CA THR A 94 -10.94 -9.24 6.26
C THR A 94 -9.61 -9.86 6.71
N GLY A 95 -8.52 -9.61 5.98
CA GLY A 95 -7.21 -10.15 6.29
C GLY A 95 -6.08 -9.19 5.93
N LEU A 96 -5.00 -9.26 6.70
CA LEU A 96 -3.74 -8.58 6.47
C LEU A 96 -2.64 -9.63 6.65
N THR A 97 -1.83 -9.83 5.62
CA THR A 97 -0.67 -10.73 5.66
C THR A 97 0.52 -10.01 5.06
N ALA A 98 1.71 -10.32 5.54
CA ALA A 98 2.93 -9.83 4.93
C ALA A 98 3.90 -11.00 4.69
N GLU A 99 4.56 -10.99 3.55
CA GLU A 99 5.52 -12.03 3.16
C GLU A 99 6.75 -11.40 2.51
N GLN A 100 7.91 -12.03 2.71
CA GLN A 100 9.13 -11.64 2.04
C GLN A 100 9.35 -12.54 0.80
N VAL A 101 9.49 -11.93 -0.37
CA VAL A 101 9.62 -12.65 -1.66
C VAL A 101 10.74 -11.98 -2.45
N ASP A 102 11.78 -12.73 -2.82
CA ASP A 102 12.87 -12.28 -3.71
C ASP A 102 13.50 -10.92 -3.32
N GLY A 103 13.66 -10.66 -2.03
CA GLY A 103 14.19 -9.38 -1.55
C GLY A 103 13.21 -8.21 -1.70
N HIS A 104 11.91 -8.50 -1.80
CA HIS A 104 10.77 -7.60 -1.66
C HIS A 104 9.94 -7.99 -0.43
N ILE A 105 9.14 -7.05 0.06
CA ILE A 105 8.11 -7.31 1.07
C ILE A 105 6.77 -7.04 0.43
N LEU A 106 5.91 -8.05 0.43
CA LEU A 106 4.55 -7.96 -0.07
C LEU A 106 3.62 -7.85 1.13
N VAL A 107 2.97 -6.70 1.29
CA VAL A 107 1.91 -6.52 2.28
C VAL A 107 0.57 -6.64 1.58
N LYS A 108 -0.16 -7.70 1.89
CA LYS A 108 -1.42 -8.07 1.24
C LYS A 108 -2.59 -7.78 2.17
N LEU A 109 -3.59 -7.09 1.65
CA LEU A 109 -4.91 -6.97 2.26
C LEU A 109 -5.91 -7.78 1.43
N LEU A 110 -6.65 -8.63 2.11
CA LEU A 110 -7.60 -9.58 1.52
C LEU A 110 -9.03 -9.20 1.85
N THR A 111 -9.87 -9.07 0.84
CA THR A 111 -11.29 -8.75 1.02
C THR A 111 -12.18 -9.81 0.39
N ARG A 112 -13.32 -10.08 1.02
CA ARG A 112 -14.41 -10.90 0.46
C ARG A 112 -15.62 -10.06 0.10
N HIS A 113 -15.54 -8.74 0.25
CA HIS A 113 -16.64 -7.84 0.00
C HIS A 113 -16.83 -7.61 -1.49
N ARG A 114 -18.07 -7.80 -1.96
CA ARG A 114 -18.43 -7.57 -3.36
C ARG A 114 -18.30 -6.09 -3.68
N GLY A 115 -17.42 -5.75 -4.63
CA GLY A 115 -17.16 -4.37 -5.07
C GLY A 115 -15.82 -3.82 -4.59
N LEU A 116 -15.20 -4.45 -3.59
CA LEU A 116 -13.82 -4.16 -3.20
C LEU A 116 -12.87 -5.11 -3.93
N ILE A 117 -11.58 -4.75 -3.99
CA ILE A 117 -10.52 -5.54 -4.60
C ILE A 117 -9.46 -5.91 -3.54
N ASN A 118 -8.78 -7.03 -3.72
CA ASN A 118 -7.59 -7.33 -2.91
C ASN A 118 -6.48 -6.32 -3.21
N ILE A 119 -5.66 -6.00 -2.22
CA ILE A 119 -4.56 -5.04 -2.38
C ILE A 119 -3.25 -5.69 -2.01
N VAL A 120 -2.22 -5.41 -2.81
CA VAL A 120 -0.85 -5.76 -2.45
C VAL A 120 0.05 -4.53 -2.59
N PHE A 121 0.71 -4.16 -1.49
CA PHE A 121 1.83 -3.24 -1.52
C PHE A 121 3.10 -4.05 -1.74
N ASP A 122 3.77 -3.78 -2.85
CA ASP A 122 5.08 -4.34 -3.18
C ASP A 122 6.16 -3.33 -2.82
N ILE A 123 6.98 -3.70 -1.84
CA ILE A 123 7.91 -2.82 -1.16
C ILE A 123 9.32 -3.36 -1.37
N ARG A 124 10.24 -2.50 -1.80
CA ARG A 124 11.67 -2.84 -1.84
C ARG A 124 12.30 -2.59 -0.46
N PRO A 125 12.66 -3.63 0.30
CA PRO A 125 13.31 -3.48 1.59
C PRO A 125 14.71 -2.89 1.45
N THR A 126 14.96 -1.81 2.19
CA THR A 126 16.30 -1.52 2.73
C THR A 126 16.24 -1.72 4.23
N GLY A 127 16.81 -2.84 4.70
CA GLY A 127 16.98 -3.16 6.13
C GLY A 127 15.72 -3.04 7.00
N LEU A 128 14.62 -3.69 6.60
CA LEU A 128 13.46 -3.89 7.46
C LEU A 128 13.75 -4.93 8.55
N THR A 129 13.50 -4.59 9.81
CA THR A 129 13.75 -5.44 11.00
C THR A 129 12.48 -5.68 11.83
N ASN A 130 11.31 -5.67 11.19
CA ASN A 130 10.04 -5.77 11.90
C ASN A 130 9.75 -7.19 12.41
N PRO A 131 9.46 -7.40 13.71
CA PRO A 131 9.17 -8.71 14.27
C PRO A 131 7.87 -9.37 13.80
N PHE A 132 6.96 -8.65 13.13
CA PHE A 132 5.80 -9.25 12.43
C PHE A 132 6.12 -9.73 11.01
N LEU A 133 7.30 -9.37 10.48
CA LEU A 133 7.76 -9.69 9.12
C LEU A 133 8.87 -10.75 9.09
N VAL A 134 9.25 -11.28 10.26
CA VAL A 134 10.23 -12.36 10.45
C VAL A 134 9.51 -13.63 10.90
#